data_AF-A0A0E3S246-F1
#
_entry.id   AF-A0A0E3S246-F1
#
_cell.length_a   1.000
_cell.length_b   1.000
_cell.length_c   1.000
_cell.angle_alpha   90.00
_cell.angle_beta   90.00
_cell.angle_gamma   90.00
#
_symmetry.space_group_name_H-M   'P 1'
#
loop_
_entity.id
_entity.type
_entity.pdbx_description
1 polymer ?
#
loop_
_entity_poly.entity_id
_entity_poly.type
_entity_poly.pdbx_seq_one_letter_code
_entity_poly.pdbx_strand_id
1 'polypeptide(L)'
;MSDQHKEIECELLEIYNKNLDRFFSLIKFIFLIFGVYILTLSSIYGKFDIHAFENAETISFYSLLASLLFVSIALIVPFSQLLIPRERRFKQTENSIQFRNEEEAKIYNKKLYMIVRQQENYYVTSFLLVLLSFIFFCGHFVSFAICISIPVLIISVFHYLTFTDWIKKENKEIRILHHEG
;
A
#
# COMPACT_ATOMS: atom_id res chain seq x y z
N MET A 1 33.46 -11.89 -5.84
CA MET A 1 32.49 -10.82 -6.20
C MET A 1 31.09 -11.40 -6.40
N SER A 2 30.94 -12.53 -7.09
CA SER A 2 29.69 -13.33 -7.17
C SER A 2 28.95 -13.55 -5.84
N ASP A 3 29.66 -13.82 -4.73
CA ASP A 3 29.01 -14.15 -3.45
C ASP A 3 28.34 -12.94 -2.78
N GLN A 4 28.87 -11.73 -2.97
CA GLN A 4 28.26 -10.49 -2.43
C GLN A 4 26.92 -10.18 -3.11
N HIS A 5 26.82 -10.36 -4.43
CA HIS A 5 25.55 -10.12 -5.14
C HIS A 5 24.48 -11.15 -4.77
N LYS A 6 24.88 -12.38 -4.45
CA LYS A 6 23.96 -13.42 -3.94
C LYS A 6 23.48 -13.12 -2.52
N GLU A 7 24.35 -12.59 -1.67
CA GLU A 7 23.99 -12.17 -0.31
C GLU A 7 22.98 -11.01 -0.35
N ILE A 8 23.25 -9.97 -1.16
CA ILE A 8 22.31 -8.86 -1.39
C ILE A 8 20.96 -9.35 -1.93
N GLU A 9 20.97 -10.30 -2.87
CA GLU A 9 19.71 -10.88 -3.39
C GLU A 9 18.92 -11.60 -2.29
N CYS A 10 19.60 -12.35 -1.42
CA CYS A 10 18.96 -13.06 -0.31
C CYS A 10 18.34 -12.08 0.69
N GLU A 11 19.07 -11.03 1.08
CA GLU A 11 18.57 -9.98 1.97
C GLU A 11 17.35 -9.26 1.37
N LEU A 12 17.41 -8.86 0.10
CA LEU A 12 16.30 -8.20 -0.58
C LEU A 12 15.05 -9.08 -0.65
N LEU A 13 15.22 -10.40 -0.88
CA LEU A 13 14.11 -11.35 -0.88
C LEU A 13 13.52 -11.57 0.52
N GLU A 14 14.35 -11.55 1.56
CA GLU A 14 13.88 -11.62 2.94
C GLU A 14 13.02 -10.38 3.28
N ILE A 15 13.48 -9.18 2.91
CA ILE A 15 12.73 -7.94 3.09
C ILE A 15 11.43 -7.97 2.28
N TYR A 16 11.47 -8.44 1.04
CA TYR A 16 10.29 -8.62 0.19
C TYR A 16 9.23 -9.52 0.86
N ASN A 17 9.64 -10.69 1.35
CA ASN A 17 8.72 -11.62 2.02
C ASN A 17 8.14 -11.02 3.31
N LYS A 18 8.98 -10.34 4.10
CA LYS A 18 8.53 -9.62 5.30
C LYS A 18 7.51 -8.52 4.97
N ASN A 19 7.68 -7.83 3.84
CA ASN A 19 6.73 -6.82 3.39
C ASN A 19 5.41 -7.45 2.93
N LEU A 20 5.42 -8.62 2.30
CA LEU A 20 4.20 -9.37 1.99
C LEU A 20 3.43 -9.76 3.27
N ASP A 21 4.12 -10.23 4.31
CA ASP A 21 3.49 -10.55 5.60
C ASP A 21 2.86 -9.31 6.26
N ARG A 22 3.52 -8.15 6.15
CA ARG A 22 2.98 -6.86 6.60
C ARG A 22 1.71 -6.49 5.82
N PHE A 23 1.70 -6.66 4.50
CA PHE A 23 0.50 -6.41 3.69
C PHE A 23 -0.66 -7.33 4.07
N PHE A 24 -0.39 -8.61 4.30
CA PHE A 24 -1.41 -9.54 4.76
C PHE A 24 -1.98 -9.14 6.14
N SER A 25 -1.11 -8.68 7.03
CA SER A 25 -1.52 -8.14 8.34
C SER A 25 -2.35 -6.86 8.20
N LEU A 26 -1.99 -5.97 7.27
CA LEU A 26 -2.75 -4.76 6.97
C LEU A 26 -4.14 -5.07 6.41
N ILE A 27 -4.27 -6.06 5.53
CA ILE A 27 -5.57 -6.52 5.03
C ILE A 27 -6.46 -7.00 6.18
N LYS A 28 -5.92 -7.83 7.08
CA LYS A 28 -6.67 -8.28 8.28
C LYS A 28 -7.10 -7.10 9.14
N PHE A 29 -6.22 -6.11 9.32
CA PHE A 29 -6.53 -4.91 10.09
C PHE A 29 -7.64 -4.07 9.44
N ILE A 30 -7.64 -3.94 8.11
CA ILE A 30 -8.72 -3.27 7.36
C ILE A 30 -10.05 -3.98 7.59
N PHE A 31 -10.09 -5.32 7.50
CA PHE A 31 -11.31 -6.09 7.78
C PHE A 31 -11.81 -5.90 9.22
N LEU A 32 -10.90 -5.83 10.19
CA LEU A 32 -11.25 -5.57 11.59
C LEU A 32 -11.89 -4.18 11.74
N ILE A 33 -11.31 -3.15 11.12
CA ILE A 33 -11.88 -1.78 11.12
C ILE A 33 -13.26 -1.79 10.47
N PHE A 34 -13.42 -2.49 9.35
CA PHE A 34 -14.71 -2.59 8.67
C PHE A 34 -15.78 -3.25 9.56
N GLY A 35 -15.41 -4.30 10.29
CA GLY A 35 -16.28 -4.92 11.29
C GLY A 35 -16.69 -3.94 12.40
N VAL A 36 -15.74 -3.14 12.91
CA VAL A 36 -16.02 -2.09 13.90
C VAL A 36 -16.97 -1.04 13.34
N TYR A 37 -16.80 -0.60 12.09
CA TYR A 37 -17.71 0.35 11.46
C TYR A 37 -19.13 -0.21 11.37
N ILE A 38 -19.29 -1.44 10.87
CA ILE A 38 -20.61 -2.09 10.76
C ILE A 38 -21.26 -2.21 12.13
N LEU A 39 -20.54 -2.70 13.14
CA LEU A 39 -21.07 -2.86 14.50
C LEU A 39 -21.51 -1.53 15.10
N THR A 40 -20.69 -0.49 14.94
CA THR A 40 -20.98 0.85 15.47
C THR A 40 -22.20 1.45 14.78
N LEU A 41 -22.25 1.42 13.46
CA LEU A 41 -23.40 1.90 12.70
C LEU A 41 -24.66 1.08 13.00
N SER A 42 -24.56 -0.24 13.07
CA SER A 42 -25.68 -1.12 13.42
C SER A 42 -26.17 -0.88 14.86
N SER A 43 -25.28 -0.50 15.79
CA SER A 43 -25.68 -0.18 17.16
C SER A 43 -26.40 1.17 17.25
N ILE A 44 -25.94 2.15 16.48
CA ILE A 44 -26.47 3.53 16.53
C ILE A 44 -27.76 3.66 15.71
N TYR A 45 -27.78 3.03 14.54
CA TYR A 45 -28.90 3.05 13.61
C TYR A 45 -29.72 1.76 13.66
N GLY A 46 -29.72 1.03 14.78
CA GLY A 46 -30.21 -0.35 14.94
C GLY A 46 -31.66 -0.69 14.55
N LYS A 47 -32.35 0.20 13.85
CA LYS A 47 -33.60 -0.08 13.12
C LYS A 47 -33.52 0.06 11.59
N PHE A 48 -32.37 0.42 11.00
CA PHE A 48 -32.25 0.80 9.58
C PHE A 48 -33.40 1.72 9.15
N ASP A 49 -33.76 2.66 10.03
CA ASP A 49 -34.79 3.62 9.72
C ASP A 49 -34.20 4.60 8.70
N ILE A 50 -34.63 4.48 7.45
CA ILE A 50 -34.13 5.27 6.32
C ILE A 50 -34.35 6.77 6.61
N HIS A 51 -35.34 7.11 7.44
CA HIS A 51 -35.62 8.47 7.91
C HIS A 51 -34.60 9.00 8.95
N ALA A 52 -33.79 8.16 9.57
CA ALA A 52 -32.68 8.61 10.42
C ALA A 52 -31.51 9.21 9.59
N PHE A 53 -31.38 8.81 8.33
CA PHE A 53 -30.43 9.42 7.39
C PHE A 53 -30.92 10.77 6.84
N GLU A 54 -32.24 11.00 6.77
CA GLU A 54 -32.80 12.30 6.35
C GLU A 54 -32.56 13.41 7.39
N ASN A 55 -32.44 13.05 8.67
CA ASN A 55 -32.17 13.99 9.77
C ASN A 55 -30.67 14.10 10.14
N ALA A 56 -29.79 13.35 9.47
CA ALA A 56 -28.36 13.46 9.71
C ALA A 56 -27.84 14.79 9.13
N GLU A 57 -27.10 15.56 9.92
CA GLU A 57 -26.43 16.77 9.43
C GLU A 57 -25.62 16.44 8.18
N THR A 58 -25.69 17.28 7.14
CA THR A 58 -25.02 17.06 5.85
C THR A 58 -23.52 16.74 6.00
N ILE A 59 -22.86 17.33 7.00
CA ILE A 59 -21.44 17.08 7.35
C ILE A 59 -21.21 15.61 7.77
N SER A 60 -22.15 15.03 8.52
CA SER A 60 -22.10 13.65 9.01
C SER A 60 -22.15 12.64 7.85
N PHE A 61 -22.96 12.89 6.82
CA PHE A 61 -23.07 12.01 5.64
C PHE A 61 -21.80 12.01 4.76
N TYR A 62 -21.24 13.19 4.47
CA TYR A 62 -20.00 13.28 3.67
C TYR A 62 -18.81 12.64 4.39
N SER A 63 -18.74 12.77 5.71
CA SER A 63 -17.69 12.14 6.52
C SER A 63 -17.76 10.61 6.43
N LEU A 64 -18.98 10.05 6.50
CA LEU A 64 -19.18 8.61 6.33
C LEU A 64 -18.78 8.15 4.92
N LEU A 65 -19.21 8.85 3.87
CA LEU A 65 -18.86 8.52 2.49
C LEU A 65 -17.34 8.57 2.27
N ALA A 66 -16.67 9.62 2.77
CA ALA A 66 -15.22 9.75 2.71
C ALA A 66 -14.52 8.59 3.44
N SER A 67 -15.01 8.19 4.61
CA SER A 67 -14.45 7.06 5.36
C SER A 67 -14.50 5.75 4.56
N LEU A 68 -15.61 5.48 3.88
CA LEU A 68 -15.81 4.30 3.04
C LEU A 68 -14.95 4.34 1.78
N LEU A 69 -14.80 5.51 1.17
CA LEU A 69 -13.94 5.71 0.01
C LEU A 69 -12.47 5.44 0.37
N PHE A 70 -11.95 6.02 1.45
CA PHE A 70 -10.55 5.85 1.84
C PHE A 70 -10.21 4.41 2.23
N VAL A 71 -11.09 3.71 2.97
CA VAL A 71 -10.85 2.30 3.31
C VAL A 71 -10.90 1.40 2.07
N SER A 72 -11.78 1.71 1.11
CA SER A 72 -11.88 0.95 -0.15
C SER A 72 -10.61 1.10 -0.99
N ILE A 73 -10.09 2.33 -1.13
CA ILE A 73 -8.82 2.58 -1.83
C ILE A 73 -7.65 1.92 -1.09
N ALA A 74 -7.64 2.00 0.25
CA ALA A 74 -6.60 1.39 1.08
C ALA A 74 -6.52 -0.14 0.90
N LEU A 75 -7.65 -0.80 0.56
CA LEU A 75 -7.71 -2.23 0.31
C LEU A 75 -7.17 -2.62 -1.07
N ILE A 76 -7.39 -1.82 -2.11
CA ILE A 76 -6.95 -2.12 -3.48
C ILE A 76 -5.42 -2.20 -3.56
N VAL A 77 -4.72 -1.30 -2.86
CA VAL A 77 -3.26 -1.17 -2.95
C VAL A 77 -2.52 -2.44 -2.48
N PRO A 78 -2.77 -3.03 -1.29
CA PRO A 78 -2.19 -4.30 -0.86
C PRO A 78 -2.47 -5.46 -1.81
N PHE A 79 -3.69 -5.59 -2.32
CA PHE A 79 -4.05 -6.66 -3.26
C PHE A 79 -3.26 -6.57 -4.57
N SER A 80 -2.99 -5.37 -5.07
CA SER A 80 -2.15 -5.18 -6.27
C SER A 80 -0.72 -5.70 -6.08
N GLN A 81 -0.17 -5.64 -4.86
CA GLN A 81 1.20 -6.06 -4.56
C GLN A 81 1.32 -7.57 -4.33
N LEU A 82 0.24 -8.22 -3.88
CA LEU A 82 0.18 -9.69 -3.72
C LEU A 82 0.15 -10.43 -5.07
N LEU A 83 -0.25 -9.75 -6.14
CA LEU A 83 -0.32 -10.30 -7.50
C LEU A 83 1.02 -10.22 -8.26
N ILE A 84 2.05 -9.56 -7.71
CA ILE A 84 3.34 -9.47 -8.39
C ILE A 84 3.96 -10.87 -8.46
N PRO A 85 4.20 -11.41 -9.67
CA PRO A 85 4.65 -12.78 -9.84
C PRO A 85 6.04 -12.94 -9.21
N ARG A 86 6.23 -14.06 -8.51
CA ARG A 86 7.53 -14.58 -8.03
C ARG A 86 8.54 -14.54 -9.18
N GLU A 87 9.32 -13.48 -9.30
CA GLU A 87 10.54 -13.53 -10.11
C GLU A 87 11.47 -14.53 -9.39
N ARG A 88 11.55 -15.74 -9.95
CA ARG A 88 12.35 -16.82 -9.36
C ARG A 88 13.83 -16.42 -9.36
N ARG A 89 14.55 -16.84 -8.31
CA ARG A 89 16.02 -16.78 -8.17
C ARG A 89 16.79 -17.41 -9.35
N PHE A 90 16.10 -18.13 -10.23
CA PHE A 90 16.71 -18.96 -11.25
C PHE A 90 16.10 -18.69 -12.63
N LYS A 91 16.98 -18.52 -13.62
CA LYS A 91 16.59 -18.58 -15.04
C LYS A 91 16.34 -20.05 -15.36
N GLN A 92 15.08 -20.41 -15.61
CA GLN A 92 14.73 -21.74 -16.09
C GLN A 92 14.83 -21.71 -17.62
N THR A 93 15.96 -22.13 -18.15
CA THR A 93 16.10 -22.44 -19.57
C THR A 93 15.74 -23.92 -19.74
N GLU A 94 15.17 -24.29 -20.90
CA GLU A 94 14.43 -25.55 -21.15
C GLU A 94 15.03 -26.85 -20.56
N ASN A 95 16.34 -26.93 -20.30
CA ASN A 95 16.98 -28.10 -19.67
C ASN A 95 18.02 -27.79 -18.56
N SER A 96 18.16 -26.56 -18.06
CA SER A 96 19.08 -26.29 -16.93
C SER A 96 18.72 -25.05 -16.12
N ILE A 97 19.02 -25.14 -14.81
CA ILE A 97 19.01 -24.01 -13.88
C ILE A 97 20.39 -23.37 -13.95
N GLN A 98 20.49 -22.19 -14.56
CA GLN A 98 21.74 -21.43 -14.59
C GLN A 98 21.69 -20.30 -13.56
N PHE A 99 22.82 -20.10 -12.87
CA PHE A 99 23.06 -18.89 -12.11
C PHE A 99 23.15 -17.70 -13.08
N ARG A 100 22.56 -16.59 -12.68
CA ARG A 100 22.55 -15.36 -13.46
C ARG A 100 23.98 -14.79 -13.54
N ASN A 101 24.38 -14.26 -14.70
CA ASN A 101 25.70 -13.62 -14.85
C ASN A 101 25.83 -12.40 -13.91
N GLU A 102 27.05 -11.99 -13.53
CA GLU A 102 27.26 -10.89 -12.54
C GLU A 102 26.57 -9.58 -12.95
N GLU A 103 26.60 -9.19 -14.22
CA GLU A 103 25.91 -7.99 -14.72
C GLU A 103 24.37 -8.12 -14.69
N GLU A 104 23.85 -9.29 -15.10
CA GLU A 104 22.42 -9.59 -15.03
C GLU A 104 21.92 -9.67 -13.58
N ALA A 105 22.74 -10.16 -12.65
CA ALA A 105 22.45 -10.19 -11.22
C ALA A 105 22.38 -8.77 -10.63
N LYS A 106 23.27 -7.88 -11.07
CA LYS A 106 23.25 -6.46 -10.66
C LYS A 106 21.97 -5.74 -11.12
N ILE A 107 21.56 -5.96 -12.38
CA ILE A 107 20.31 -5.39 -12.93
C ILE A 107 19.09 -5.94 -12.16
N TYR A 108 19.07 -7.24 -11.91
CA TYR A 108 18.00 -7.86 -11.15
C TYR A 108 17.92 -7.34 -9.72
N ASN A 109 19.04 -7.27 -9.00
CA ASN A 109 19.06 -6.77 -7.62
C ASN A 109 18.59 -5.31 -7.56
N LYS A 110 18.96 -4.48 -8.55
CA LYS A 110 18.45 -3.11 -8.66
C LYS A 110 16.93 -3.09 -8.86
N LYS A 111 16.39 -3.97 -9.71
CA LYS A 111 14.95 -4.10 -9.94
C LYS A 111 14.21 -4.59 -8.69
N LEU A 112 14.74 -5.61 -7.99
CA LEU A 112 14.17 -6.15 -6.77
C LEU A 112 14.17 -5.11 -5.65
N TYR A 113 15.27 -4.37 -5.48
CA TYR A 113 15.34 -3.24 -4.55
C TYR A 113 14.25 -2.19 -4.83
N MET A 114 14.01 -1.86 -6.09
CA MET A 114 12.93 -0.95 -6.48
C MET A 114 11.55 -1.48 -6.10
N ILE A 115 11.29 -2.77 -6.34
CA ILE A 115 10.03 -3.42 -5.95
C ILE A 115 9.86 -3.39 -4.43
N VAL A 116 10.90 -3.73 -3.67
CA VAL A 116 10.87 -3.71 -2.20
C VAL A 116 10.57 -2.31 -1.68
N ARG A 117 11.25 -1.29 -2.20
CA ARG A 117 11.00 0.12 -1.83
C ARG A 117 9.57 0.54 -2.16
N GLN A 118 9.07 0.07 -3.29
CA GLN A 118 7.70 0.32 -3.73
C GLN A 118 6.66 -0.34 -2.84
N GLN A 119 6.91 -1.56 -2.38
CA GLN A 119 6.09 -2.23 -1.37
C GLN A 119 6.04 -1.44 -0.06
N GLU A 120 7.17 -0.96 0.45
CA GLU A 120 7.20 -0.17 1.69
C GLU A 120 6.36 1.10 1.57
N ASN A 121 6.48 1.81 0.45
CA ASN A 121 5.75 3.06 0.27
C ASN A 121 4.27 2.86 0.00
N TYR A 122 3.89 1.79 -0.70
CA TYR A 122 2.49 1.40 -0.81
C TYR A 122 1.90 1.01 0.53
N TYR A 123 2.66 0.29 1.37
CA TYR A 123 2.23 -0.03 2.73
C TYR A 123 1.98 1.23 3.55
N VAL A 124 2.93 2.18 3.57
CA VAL A 124 2.77 3.47 4.28
C VAL A 124 1.56 4.24 3.75
N THR A 125 1.39 4.30 2.43
CA THR A 125 0.26 4.99 1.81
C THR A 125 -1.07 4.36 2.22
N SER A 126 -1.19 3.03 2.14
CA SER A 126 -2.39 2.31 2.59
C SER A 126 -2.68 2.53 4.06
N PHE A 127 -1.65 2.51 4.91
CA PHE A 127 -1.81 2.77 6.34
C PHE A 127 -2.34 4.20 6.61
N LEU A 128 -1.82 5.21 5.91
CA LEU A 128 -2.31 6.58 6.02
C LEU A 128 -3.76 6.72 5.53
N LEU A 129 -4.14 6.00 4.46
CA LEU A 129 -5.54 5.97 3.99
C LEU A 129 -6.48 5.30 4.99
N VAL A 130 -6.04 4.24 5.68
CA VAL A 130 -6.79 3.63 6.78
C VAL A 130 -6.97 4.63 7.93
N LEU A 131 -5.91 5.37 8.28
CA LEU A 131 -5.99 6.41 9.31
C LEU A 131 -6.96 7.53 8.93
N LEU A 132 -6.90 8.00 7.67
CA LEU A 132 -7.85 8.96 7.13
C LEU A 132 -9.28 8.45 7.22
N SER A 133 -9.52 7.20 6.80
CA SER A 133 -10.82 6.56 6.92
C SER A 133 -11.33 6.61 8.36
N PHE A 134 -10.49 6.26 9.33
CA PHE A 134 -10.86 6.25 10.74
C PHE A 134 -11.18 7.64 11.27
N ILE A 135 -10.40 8.66 10.89
CA ILE A 135 -10.66 10.04 11.29
C ILE A 135 -11.99 10.55 10.71
N PHE A 136 -12.26 10.26 9.43
CA PHE A 136 -13.55 10.61 8.81
C PHE A 136 -14.72 9.83 9.43
N PHE A 137 -14.52 8.57 9.79
CA PHE A 137 -15.52 7.80 10.53
C PHE A 137 -15.79 8.42 11.91
N CYS A 138 -14.77 8.87 12.63
CA CYS A 138 -14.97 9.63 13.88
C CYS A 138 -15.65 10.98 13.63
N GLY A 139 -15.31 11.63 12.51
CA GLY A 139 -15.90 12.91 12.07
C GLY A 139 -17.40 12.86 11.81
N HIS A 140 -17.92 11.67 11.52
CA HIS A 140 -19.36 11.43 11.43
C HIS A 140 -20.09 11.68 12.76
N PHE A 141 -19.42 11.44 13.89
CA PHE A 141 -19.95 11.65 15.25
C PHE A 141 -19.45 12.94 15.91
N VAL A 142 -18.23 13.38 15.57
CA VAL A 142 -17.57 14.53 16.19
C VAL A 142 -16.98 15.42 15.10
N SER A 143 -17.66 16.53 14.77
CA SER A 143 -17.28 17.42 13.67
C SER A 143 -15.85 17.95 13.74
N PHE A 144 -15.27 18.09 14.95
CA PHE A 144 -13.88 18.52 15.14
C PHE A 144 -12.85 17.52 14.58
N ALA A 145 -13.18 16.23 14.48
CA ALA A 145 -12.26 15.23 13.94
C ALA A 145 -11.93 15.50 12.45
N ILE A 146 -12.80 16.19 11.71
CA ILE A 146 -12.54 16.60 10.31
C ILE A 146 -11.36 17.59 10.24
N CYS A 147 -11.15 18.43 11.27
CA CYS A 147 -9.99 19.32 11.30
C CYS A 147 -8.66 18.55 11.38
N ILE A 148 -8.67 17.34 11.94
CA ILE A 148 -7.50 16.47 12.05
C ILE A 148 -7.24 15.73 10.72
N SER A 149 -8.26 15.53 9.87
CA SER A 149 -8.07 14.84 8.59
C SER A 149 -7.29 15.68 7.58
N ILE A 150 -7.38 17.02 7.65
CA ILE A 150 -6.70 17.92 6.72
C ILE A 150 -5.16 17.76 6.78
N PRO A 151 -4.49 17.87 7.95
CA PRO A 151 -3.04 17.60 8.03
C PRO A 151 -2.65 16.21 7.56
N VAL A 152 -3.41 15.17 7.94
CA VAL A 152 -3.12 13.79 7.55
C VAL A 152 -3.25 13.62 6.03
N LEU A 153 -4.22 14.27 5.39
CA LEU A 153 -4.40 14.25 3.94
C LEU A 153 -3.24 14.95 3.24
N ILE A 154 -2.81 16.11 3.74
CA ILE A 154 -1.65 16.83 3.18
C ILE A 154 -0.40 15.96 3.26
N ILE A 155 -0.13 15.34 4.41
CA ILE A 155 1.02 14.44 4.59
C ILE A 155 0.93 13.26 3.62
N SER A 156 -0.26 12.67 3.46
CA SER A 156 -0.49 11.53 2.57
C SER A 156 -0.23 11.88 1.11
N VAL A 157 -0.75 13.03 0.66
CA VAL A 157 -0.56 13.51 -0.72
C VAL A 157 0.90 13.88 -0.96
N PHE A 158 1.55 14.59 -0.03
CA PHE A 158 2.95 14.95 -0.16
C PHE A 158 3.86 13.72 -0.21
N HIS A 159 3.62 12.74 0.66
CA HIS A 159 4.31 11.46 0.64
C HIS A 159 4.13 10.73 -0.70
N TYR A 160 2.90 10.68 -1.23
CA TYR A 160 2.62 10.04 -2.50
C TYR A 160 3.31 10.74 -3.69
N LEU A 161 3.27 12.08 -3.74
CA LEU A 161 3.89 12.86 -4.81
C LEU A 161 5.41 12.73 -4.80
N THR A 162 6.04 12.94 -3.64
CA THR A 162 7.50 12.81 -3.48
C THR A 162 7.99 11.42 -3.87
N PHE A 163 7.23 10.38 -3.51
CA PHE A 163 7.55 9.03 -3.92
C PHE A 163 7.38 8.78 -5.42
N THR A 164 6.29 9.27 -6.00
CA THR A 164 6.02 9.09 -7.43
C THR A 164 7.12 9.72 -8.29
N ASP A 165 7.59 10.91 -7.89
CA ASP A 165 8.67 11.60 -8.58
C ASP A 165 10.02 10.87 -8.41
N TRP A 166 10.28 10.33 -7.22
CA TRP A 166 11.44 9.50 -6.97
C TRP A 166 11.46 8.23 -7.85
N ILE A 167 10.34 7.49 -7.94
CA ILE A 167 10.23 6.32 -8.83
C ILE A 167 10.49 6.70 -10.29
N LYS A 168 9.91 7.81 -10.77
CA LYS A 168 10.07 8.25 -12.16
C LYS A 168 11.54 8.51 -12.49
N LYS A 169 12.27 9.13 -11.55
CA LYS A 169 13.71 9.39 -11.70
C LYS A 169 14.49 8.08 -11.79
N GLU A 170 14.25 7.16 -10.86
CA GLU A 170 15.01 5.91 -10.78
C GLU A 170 14.72 4.97 -11.97
N ASN A 171 13.47 4.90 -12.44
CA ASN A 171 13.11 4.15 -13.65
C ASN A 171 13.76 4.69 -14.91
N LYS A 172 13.99 6.01 -14.99
CA LYS A 172 14.69 6.63 -16.12
C LYS A 172 16.16 6.17 -16.15
N GLU A 173 16.81 6.09 -14.99
CA GLU A 173 18.19 5.62 -14.88
C GLU A 173 18.35 4.14 -15.26
N ILE A 174 17.40 3.28 -14.87
CA ILE A 174 17.41 1.85 -15.25
C ILE A 174 17.28 1.67 -16.76
N ARG A 175 16.43 2.47 -17.44
CA ARG A 175 16.27 2.39 -18.90
C ARG A 175 17.54 2.81 -19.65
N ILE A 176 18.28 3.79 -19.14
CA ILE A 176 19.53 4.25 -19.74
C ILE A 176 20.59 3.14 -19.65
N LEU A 177 20.72 2.49 -18.49
CA LEU A 177 21.64 1.36 -18.30
C LEU A 177 21.34 0.16 -19.22
N HIS A 178 20.10 0.00 -19.65
CA HIS A 178 19.69 -1.09 -20.54
C HIS A 178 19.95 -0.79 -22.03
N HIS A 179 20.26 0.45 -22.39
CA HIS A 179 20.60 0.87 -23.75
C HIS A 179 22.11 1.03 -23.98
N GLU A 180 22.93 1.06 -22.92
CA GLU A 180 24.38 1.24 -22.99
C GLU A 180 25.20 -0.06 -22.79
N GLY A 181 24.55 -1.20 -22.52
CA GLY A 181 25.18 -2.53 -22.43
C GLY A 181 24.66 -3.48 -23.50
#